data_AF-A0A1V5H677-F1
#
_entry.id   AF-A0A1V5H677-F1
#
_cell.length_a   1.000
_cell.length_b   1.000
_cell.length_c   1.000
_cell.angle_alpha   90.00
_cell.angle_beta   90.00
_cell.angle_gamma   90.00
#
_symmetry.space_group_name_H-M   'P 1'
#
loop_
_entity.id
_entity.type
_entity.pdbx_description
1 polymer ?
#
loop_
_entity_poly.entity_id
_entity_poly.type
_entity_poly.pdbx_seq_one_letter_code
_entity_poly.pdbx_strand_id
1 'polypeptide(L)'
;MEAVNEQDRTEMLAAKIVGDMLRNARLRRFALSVAENLIDTWARGGRVKQQIARPLRWMLTRGISPDGKKDSPAISSDLGRLLTAWSAGVNEDHRTDPSRHIAKRGRAIGAFIDGTDFGEVCEMIESSEECVVRTVDEFNRHLWKYPAKVGSILAALLAAMNTSIRALRELMRPVEKNVGPDLLADLTLSLVKGVNAKNAGDLANSAFELLRRLHTGSLLLGRSGRPLFQVYLTDFLKGMAAELDPVLLGKARTALAENRESIGSALADAYEANPDLALALISTLGAVMNASVKASSNKLKALGGIDTDSLSKAAGRAGTDLDTYEVAELANESFRLINRLHEASPDLFGAVARSIADSLDTGEIRRALEWIVPEMLNAFRPVIAEALPALVNGLCDMIGPAGGYESEGREEALVRLRTALHASGGER
;
A
#
# COMPACT_ATOMS: atom_id res chain seq x y z
N MET A 1 24.18 -3.23 43.17
CA MET A 1 23.13 -3.49 44.19
C MET A 1 21.72 -3.08 43.73
N GLU A 2 21.54 -2.38 42.59
CA GLU A 2 20.22 -2.01 42.07
C GLU A 2 19.48 -3.13 41.28
N ALA A 3 20.20 -4.00 40.56
CA ALA A 3 19.57 -5.07 39.75
C ALA A 3 18.79 -6.12 40.57
N VAL A 4 19.19 -6.36 41.82
CA VAL A 4 18.49 -7.29 42.75
C VAL A 4 17.12 -6.73 43.15
N ASN A 5 17.00 -5.40 43.26
CA ASN A 5 15.77 -4.72 43.68
C ASN A 5 14.70 -4.67 42.57
N GLU A 6 15.11 -4.70 41.29
CA GLU A 6 14.21 -4.69 40.15
C GLU A 6 13.65 -6.09 39.82
N GLN A 7 14.46 -7.13 40.04
CA GLN A 7 14.03 -8.52 39.90
C GLN A 7 13.04 -8.92 41.01
N ASP A 8 13.30 -8.55 42.26
CA ASP A 8 12.36 -8.76 43.39
C ASP A 8 11.02 -8.04 43.16
N ARG A 9 11.06 -6.86 42.50
CA ARG A 9 9.86 -6.08 42.19
C ARG A 9 9.04 -6.68 41.04
N THR A 10 9.68 -7.24 40.01
CA THR A 10 8.98 -7.96 38.93
C THR A 10 8.38 -9.26 39.43
N GLU A 11 9.11 -10.00 40.28
CA GLU A 11 8.62 -11.23 40.92
C GLU A 11 7.42 -10.96 41.85
N MET A 12 7.47 -9.89 42.66
CA MET A 12 6.35 -9.47 43.52
C MET A 12 5.11 -9.05 42.73
N LEU A 13 5.27 -8.31 41.61
CA LEU A 13 4.15 -7.92 40.75
C LEU A 13 3.56 -9.13 39.99
N ALA A 14 4.41 -10.03 39.51
CA ALA A 14 3.97 -11.28 38.88
C ALA A 14 3.20 -12.17 39.86
N ALA A 15 3.68 -12.32 41.10
CA ALA A 15 3.01 -13.08 42.15
C ALA A 15 1.62 -12.50 42.49
N LYS A 16 1.49 -11.17 42.48
CA LYS A 16 0.21 -10.49 42.74
C LYS A 16 -0.79 -10.67 41.59
N ILE A 17 -0.34 -10.57 40.34
CA ILE A 17 -1.18 -10.82 39.14
C ILE A 17 -1.62 -12.28 39.07
N VAL A 18 -0.72 -13.23 39.39
CA VAL A 18 -1.06 -14.66 39.50
C VAL A 18 -2.06 -14.88 40.62
N GLY A 19 -1.87 -14.23 41.78
CA GLY A 19 -2.80 -14.27 42.90
C GLY A 19 -4.20 -13.76 42.55
N ASP A 20 -4.30 -12.71 41.74
CA ASP A 20 -5.58 -12.17 41.27
C ASP A 20 -6.19 -12.99 40.11
N MET A 21 -5.37 -13.59 39.23
CA MET A 21 -5.83 -14.55 38.21
C MET A 21 -6.44 -15.81 38.83
N LEU A 22 -5.88 -16.29 39.95
CA LEU A 22 -6.38 -17.44 40.70
C LEU A 22 -7.75 -17.17 41.36
N ARG A 23 -8.22 -15.92 41.41
CA ARG A 23 -9.54 -15.55 41.92
C ARG A 23 -10.66 -15.66 40.86
N ASN A 24 -10.31 -15.71 39.57
CA ASN A 24 -11.29 -15.92 38.49
C ASN A 24 -11.49 -17.42 38.23
N ALA A 25 -12.73 -17.94 38.34
CA ALA A 25 -13.01 -19.38 38.31
C ALA A 25 -12.59 -20.13 37.03
N ARG A 26 -12.47 -19.45 35.88
CA ARG A 26 -12.04 -20.05 34.60
C ARG A 26 -10.51 -20.04 34.48
N LEU A 27 -9.88 -18.91 34.79
CA LEU A 27 -8.41 -18.78 34.82
C LEU A 27 -7.77 -19.55 35.98
N ARG A 28 -8.47 -19.72 37.10
CA ARG A 28 -8.08 -20.57 38.22
C ARG A 28 -7.94 -22.03 37.78
N ARG A 29 -8.88 -22.55 36.99
CA ARG A 29 -8.80 -23.92 36.46
C ARG A 29 -7.63 -24.09 35.51
N PHE A 30 -7.38 -23.10 34.66
CA PHE A 30 -6.22 -23.08 33.76
C PHE A 30 -4.89 -22.99 34.54
N ALA A 31 -4.76 -22.03 35.47
CA ALA A 31 -3.57 -21.83 36.28
C ALA A 31 -3.27 -23.01 37.21
N LEU A 32 -4.31 -23.65 37.78
CA LEU A 32 -4.14 -24.88 38.55
C LEU A 32 -3.71 -26.05 37.66
N SER A 33 -4.28 -26.19 36.45
CA SER A 33 -3.84 -27.20 35.48
C SER A 33 -2.38 -27.00 35.05
N VAL A 34 -1.96 -25.75 34.81
CA VAL A 34 -0.57 -25.41 34.48
C VAL A 34 0.36 -25.64 35.68
N ALA A 35 -0.04 -25.24 36.88
CA ALA A 35 0.75 -25.46 38.10
C ALA A 35 0.89 -26.95 38.45
N GLU A 36 -0.17 -27.73 38.26
CA GLU A 36 -0.17 -29.17 38.47
C GLU A 36 0.70 -29.86 37.42
N ASN A 37 0.62 -29.47 36.14
CA ASN A 37 1.52 -29.94 35.11
C ASN A 37 3.00 -29.58 35.40
N LEU A 38 3.29 -28.36 35.85
CA LEU A 38 4.65 -27.93 36.19
C LEU A 38 5.21 -28.70 37.39
N ILE A 39 4.40 -28.94 38.42
CA ILE A 39 4.78 -29.77 39.57
C ILE A 39 5.03 -31.22 39.12
N ASP A 40 4.23 -31.73 38.20
CA ASP A 40 4.35 -33.09 37.69
C ASP A 40 5.58 -33.27 36.80
N THR A 41 5.87 -32.29 35.93
CA THR A 41 7.09 -32.27 35.13
C THR A 41 8.33 -32.16 36.03
N TRP A 42 8.27 -31.35 37.09
CA TRP A 42 9.37 -31.20 38.05
C TRP A 42 9.59 -32.45 38.93
N ALA A 43 8.50 -33.12 39.34
CA ALA A 43 8.53 -34.30 40.20
C ALA A 43 9.00 -35.58 39.50
N ARG A 44 9.04 -35.62 38.15
CA ARG A 44 9.54 -36.77 37.37
C ARG A 44 11.04 -37.06 37.58
N GLY A 45 11.80 -36.14 38.16
CA GLY A 45 13.27 -36.23 38.29
C GLY A 45 13.84 -36.92 39.54
N GLY A 46 13.06 -37.60 40.38
CA GLY A 46 13.59 -38.41 41.50
C GLY A 46 12.68 -38.55 42.73
N ARG A 47 12.92 -39.59 43.56
CA ARG A 47 12.07 -39.95 44.73
C ARG A 47 11.91 -38.81 45.75
N VAL A 48 12.95 -37.99 45.96
CA VAL A 48 12.91 -36.83 46.86
C VAL A 48 11.99 -35.73 46.33
N LYS A 49 11.98 -35.48 45.01
CA LYS A 49 11.10 -34.48 44.38
C LYS A 49 9.63 -34.89 44.44
N GLN A 50 9.34 -36.19 44.33
CA GLN A 50 7.99 -36.73 44.51
C GLN A 50 7.46 -36.57 45.94
N GLN A 51 8.34 -36.71 46.95
CA GLN A 51 7.97 -36.49 48.35
C GLN A 51 7.68 -35.01 48.65
N ILE A 52 8.36 -34.07 47.99
CA ILE A 52 8.13 -32.63 48.12
C ILE A 52 6.91 -32.16 47.30
N ALA A 53 6.58 -32.82 46.19
CA ALA A 53 5.41 -32.49 45.37
C ALA A 53 4.08 -32.72 46.11
N ARG A 54 4.00 -33.71 47.01
CA ARG A 54 2.79 -34.01 47.79
C ARG A 54 2.33 -32.85 48.70
N PRO A 55 3.18 -32.27 49.57
CA PRO A 55 2.80 -31.11 50.38
C PRO A 55 2.54 -29.85 49.53
N LEU A 56 3.22 -29.68 48.39
CA LEU A 56 2.96 -28.60 47.43
C LEU A 56 1.57 -28.68 46.79
N ARG A 57 1.13 -29.88 46.36
CA ARG A 57 -0.24 -30.11 45.86
C ARG A 57 -1.29 -29.85 46.92
N TRP A 58 -1.00 -30.25 48.17
CA TRP A 58 -1.88 -29.99 49.30
C TRP A 58 -1.99 -28.49 49.63
N MET A 59 -0.89 -27.73 49.56
CA MET A 59 -0.91 -26.28 49.72
C MET A 59 -1.68 -25.56 48.61
N LEU A 60 -1.50 -25.98 47.35
CA LEU A 60 -2.23 -25.43 46.20
C LEU A 60 -3.74 -25.62 46.30
N THR A 61 -4.17 -26.73 46.87
CA THR A 61 -5.60 -27.07 47.03
C THR A 61 -6.22 -26.46 48.30
N ARG A 62 -5.43 -26.22 49.35
CA ARG A 62 -5.92 -25.73 50.66
C ARG A 62 -5.78 -24.21 50.87
N GLY A 63 -4.91 -23.53 50.11
CA GLY A 63 -4.65 -22.09 50.24
C GLY A 63 -5.75 -21.15 49.69
N ILE A 64 -6.87 -21.68 49.19
CA ILE A 64 -7.90 -20.89 48.51
C ILE A 64 -9.24 -21.11 49.22
N SER A 65 -9.58 -20.24 50.17
CA SER A 65 -10.90 -20.25 50.85
C SER A 65 -12.01 -19.69 49.94
N PRO A 66 -13.29 -20.10 50.12
CA PRO A 66 -14.35 -19.90 49.14
C PRO A 66 -15.13 -18.58 49.24
N ASP A 67 -14.72 -17.63 50.09
CA ASP A 67 -15.56 -16.46 50.40
C ASP A 67 -15.04 -15.14 49.82
N GLY A 68 -15.85 -14.55 48.93
CA GLY A 68 -16.37 -13.20 49.13
C GLY A 68 -15.66 -11.98 48.50
N LYS A 69 -16.21 -11.54 47.37
CA LYS A 69 -16.56 -10.14 46.97
C LYS A 69 -15.47 -9.03 46.95
N LYS A 70 -15.19 -8.51 45.74
CA LYS A 70 -15.56 -7.15 45.23
C LYS A 70 -14.74 -6.83 43.97
N ASP A 71 -15.40 -6.26 42.96
CA ASP A 71 -14.79 -5.69 41.75
C ASP A 71 -13.54 -4.88 42.11
N SER A 72 -12.39 -5.28 41.58
CA SER A 72 -11.12 -4.60 41.82
C SER A 72 -10.52 -4.13 40.49
N PRO A 73 -10.41 -2.81 40.24
CA PRO A 73 -9.76 -2.25 39.06
C PRO A 73 -8.21 -2.39 39.08
N ALA A 74 -7.66 -3.35 39.84
CA ALA A 74 -6.23 -3.42 40.18
C ALA A 74 -5.37 -4.18 39.16
N ILE A 75 -5.90 -5.23 38.52
CA ILE A 75 -5.13 -6.15 37.64
C ILE A 75 -4.53 -5.40 36.44
N SER A 76 -5.29 -4.50 35.82
CA SER A 76 -4.84 -3.75 34.64
C SER A 76 -3.73 -2.73 34.97
N SER A 77 -3.78 -2.12 36.15
CA SER A 77 -2.76 -1.18 36.62
C SER A 77 -1.44 -1.88 36.97
N ASP A 78 -1.51 -3.08 37.54
CA ASP A 78 -0.34 -3.88 37.89
C ASP A 78 0.28 -4.56 36.65
N LEU A 79 -0.52 -4.92 35.64
CA LEU A 79 -0.05 -5.38 34.33
C LEU A 79 0.78 -4.31 33.60
N GLY A 80 0.34 -3.06 33.60
CA GLY A 80 1.10 -1.96 32.98
C GLY A 80 2.46 -1.72 33.67
N ARG A 81 2.52 -1.89 34.99
CA ARG A 81 3.76 -1.80 35.77
C ARG A 81 4.68 -2.99 35.51
N LEU A 82 4.11 -4.20 35.44
CA LEU A 82 4.87 -5.40 35.10
C LEU A 82 5.45 -5.31 33.69
N LEU A 83 4.66 -4.88 32.70
CA LEU A 83 5.13 -4.68 31.33
C LEU A 83 6.30 -3.69 31.28
N THR A 84 6.18 -2.58 32.00
CA THR A 84 7.23 -1.56 32.07
C THR A 84 8.52 -2.11 32.70
N ALA A 85 8.42 -2.81 33.83
CA ALA A 85 9.56 -3.39 34.52
C ALA A 85 10.21 -4.53 33.71
N TRP A 86 9.40 -5.32 33.01
CA TRP A 86 9.89 -6.32 32.06
C TRP A 86 10.63 -5.69 30.88
N SER A 87 10.07 -4.63 30.29
CA SER A 87 10.76 -3.87 29.22
C SER A 87 12.09 -3.28 29.69
N ALA A 88 12.16 -2.78 30.92
CA ALA A 88 13.42 -2.28 31.51
C ALA A 88 14.47 -3.40 31.63
N GLY A 89 14.08 -4.57 32.15
CA GLY A 89 14.95 -5.74 32.25
C GLY A 89 15.45 -6.25 30.89
N VAL A 90 14.55 -6.35 29.90
CA VAL A 90 14.93 -6.74 28.53
C VAL A 90 15.90 -5.73 27.89
N ASN A 91 15.71 -4.43 28.14
CA ASN A 91 16.61 -3.40 27.64
C ASN A 91 18.01 -3.52 28.27
N GLU A 92 18.11 -3.88 29.55
CA GLU A 92 19.39 -4.12 30.23
C GLU A 92 20.10 -5.36 29.70
N ASP A 93 19.37 -6.47 29.52
CA ASP A 93 19.91 -7.69 28.93
C ASP A 93 20.44 -7.44 27.50
N HIS A 94 19.71 -6.68 26.68
CA HIS A 94 20.16 -6.33 25.33
C HIS A 94 21.38 -5.40 25.30
N ARG A 95 21.64 -4.60 26.35
CA ARG A 95 22.88 -3.80 26.44
C ARG A 95 24.11 -4.65 26.73
N THR A 96 23.93 -5.78 27.42
CA THR A 96 25.04 -6.63 27.88
C THR A 96 25.35 -7.77 26.91
N ASP A 97 24.33 -8.44 26.36
CA ASP A 97 24.47 -9.45 25.30
C ASP A 97 23.21 -9.50 24.40
N PRO A 98 23.25 -8.91 23.19
CA PRO A 98 22.13 -8.91 22.26
C PRO A 98 21.67 -10.31 21.82
N SER A 99 22.52 -11.34 21.94
CA SER A 99 22.25 -12.70 21.44
C SER A 99 21.79 -13.68 22.52
N ARG A 100 21.78 -13.24 23.79
CA ARG A 100 21.60 -14.06 25.00
C ARG A 100 20.41 -15.02 24.98
N HIS A 101 19.34 -14.65 24.27
CA HIS A 101 18.08 -15.39 24.28
C HIS A 101 17.80 -16.22 23.03
N ILE A 102 18.64 -16.14 21.99
CA ILE A 102 18.32 -16.72 20.66
C ILE A 102 18.12 -18.24 20.73
N ALA A 103 19.09 -18.97 21.30
CA ALA A 103 19.03 -20.44 21.37
C ALA A 103 17.89 -20.96 22.26
N LYS A 104 17.56 -20.22 23.32
CA LYS A 104 16.43 -20.56 24.21
C LYS A 104 15.08 -20.28 23.54
N ARG A 105 14.97 -19.16 22.82
CA ARG A 105 13.77 -18.79 22.04
C ARG A 105 13.52 -19.77 20.89
N GLY A 106 14.56 -20.20 20.16
CA GLY A 106 14.40 -21.17 19.07
C GLY A 106 13.77 -22.50 19.50
N ARG A 107 14.23 -23.08 20.62
CA ARG A 107 13.63 -24.30 21.18
C ARG A 107 12.19 -24.10 21.66
N ALA A 108 11.90 -22.94 22.25
CA ALA A 108 10.55 -22.62 22.70
C ALA A 108 9.59 -22.40 21.52
N ILE A 109 10.05 -21.79 20.42
CA ILE A 109 9.25 -21.61 19.19
C ILE A 109 8.91 -22.96 18.57
N GLY A 110 9.88 -23.87 18.47
CA GLY A 110 9.63 -25.23 17.97
C GLY A 110 8.57 -25.96 18.80
N ALA A 111 8.74 -25.98 20.13
CA ALA A 111 7.77 -26.58 21.03
C ALA A 111 6.38 -25.91 21.00
N PHE A 112 6.32 -24.60 20.75
CA PHE A 112 5.06 -23.88 20.56
C PHE A 112 4.36 -24.34 19.27
N ILE A 113 5.07 -24.41 18.15
CA ILE A 113 4.50 -24.87 16.87
C ILE A 113 4.00 -26.31 16.99
N ASP A 114 4.82 -27.20 17.56
CA ASP A 114 4.46 -28.62 17.70
C ASP A 114 3.26 -28.85 18.64
N GLY A 115 3.11 -27.98 19.65
CA GLY A 115 2.07 -28.10 20.68
C GLY A 115 0.82 -27.27 20.42
N THR A 116 0.80 -26.42 19.40
CA THR A 116 -0.34 -25.54 19.09
C THR A 116 -1.21 -26.15 18.02
N ASP A 117 -2.48 -26.36 18.34
CA ASP A 117 -3.50 -26.65 17.32
C ASP A 117 -3.97 -25.32 16.71
N PHE A 118 -3.44 -25.02 15.52
CA PHE A 118 -3.83 -23.80 14.79
C PHE A 118 -5.29 -23.83 14.32
N GLY A 119 -5.92 -25.00 14.22
CA GLY A 119 -7.35 -25.12 13.91
C GLY A 119 -8.22 -24.57 15.04
N GLU A 120 -7.95 -24.97 16.27
CA GLU A 120 -8.61 -24.44 17.47
C GLU A 120 -8.34 -22.94 17.66
N VAL A 121 -7.14 -22.46 17.30
CA VAL A 121 -6.82 -21.03 17.28
C VAL A 121 -7.67 -20.29 16.26
N CYS A 122 -7.85 -20.83 15.05
CA CYS A 122 -8.73 -20.27 14.04
C CYS A 122 -10.18 -20.22 14.52
N GLU A 123 -10.71 -21.31 15.08
CA GLU A 123 -12.08 -21.37 15.60
C GLU A 123 -12.30 -20.37 16.75
N MET A 124 -11.31 -20.21 17.63
CA MET A 124 -11.33 -19.18 18.67
C MET A 124 -11.39 -17.77 18.06
N ILE A 125 -10.61 -17.48 17.01
CA ILE A 125 -10.61 -16.16 16.36
C ILE A 125 -11.96 -15.89 15.70
N GLU A 126 -12.48 -16.84 14.92
CA GLU A 126 -13.77 -16.75 14.22
C GLU A 126 -14.92 -16.52 15.21
N SER A 127 -14.93 -17.25 16.33
CA SER A 127 -15.96 -17.11 17.36
C SER A 127 -15.84 -15.85 18.23
N SER A 128 -14.73 -15.10 18.12
CA SER A 128 -14.44 -13.95 18.98
C SER A 128 -14.72 -12.58 18.35
N GLU A 129 -15.15 -12.52 17.08
CA GLU A 129 -15.27 -11.30 16.27
C GLU A 129 -15.96 -10.15 17.03
N GLU A 130 -17.18 -10.36 17.55
CA GLU A 130 -17.95 -9.33 18.23
C GLU A 130 -17.27 -8.85 19.53
N CYS A 131 -16.65 -9.78 20.27
CA CYS A 131 -15.94 -9.47 21.50
C CYS A 131 -14.70 -8.61 21.23
N VAL A 132 -13.94 -8.95 20.18
CA VAL A 132 -12.76 -8.21 19.74
C VAL A 132 -13.14 -6.80 19.31
N VAL A 133 -14.18 -6.64 18.47
CA VAL A 133 -14.64 -5.33 18.00
C VAL A 133 -15.04 -4.42 19.17
N ARG A 134 -15.84 -4.92 20.12
CA ARG A 134 -16.22 -4.14 21.33
C ARG A 134 -15.03 -3.80 22.21
N THR A 135 -14.05 -4.70 22.31
CA THR A 135 -12.81 -4.46 23.07
C THR A 135 -11.97 -3.37 22.40
N VAL A 136 -11.86 -3.37 21.07
CA VAL A 136 -11.16 -2.34 20.30
C VAL A 136 -11.82 -0.98 20.47
N ASP A 137 -13.15 -0.90 20.43
CA ASP A 137 -13.88 0.35 20.66
C ASP A 137 -13.61 0.94 22.06
N GLU A 138 -13.68 0.11 23.10
CA GLU A 138 -13.39 0.52 24.47
C GLU A 138 -11.92 0.94 24.64
N PHE A 139 -11.00 0.20 24.04
CA PHE A 139 -9.58 0.55 24.02
C PHE A 139 -9.35 1.90 23.33
N ASN A 140 -9.95 2.13 22.16
CA ASN A 140 -9.85 3.37 21.41
C ASN A 140 -10.35 4.55 22.25
N ARG A 141 -11.50 4.40 22.93
CA ARG A 141 -12.05 5.40 23.85
C ARG A 141 -11.08 5.79 24.97
N HIS A 142 -10.31 4.84 25.47
CA HIS A 142 -9.31 5.09 26.51
C HIS A 142 -7.97 5.61 25.98
N LEU A 143 -7.55 5.18 24.79
CA LEU A 143 -6.29 5.57 24.17
C LEU A 143 -6.22 7.08 23.95
N TRP A 144 -7.27 7.67 23.39
CA TRP A 144 -7.31 9.11 23.07
C TRP A 144 -7.39 10.03 24.29
N LYS A 145 -7.66 9.51 25.50
CA LYS A 145 -7.59 10.29 26.75
C LYS A 145 -6.15 10.65 27.14
N TYR A 146 -5.14 10.00 26.56
CA TYR A 146 -3.74 10.17 26.93
C TYR A 146 -2.85 10.44 25.70
N PRO A 147 -2.91 11.64 25.09
CA PRO A 147 -2.20 11.95 23.84
C PRO A 147 -0.68 11.78 23.93
N ALA A 148 -0.07 12.05 25.08
CA ALA A 148 1.36 11.81 25.29
C ALA A 148 1.73 10.32 25.15
N LYS A 149 0.88 9.41 25.64
CA LYS A 149 1.09 7.95 25.49
C LYS A 149 0.91 7.52 24.04
N VAL A 150 -0.02 8.13 23.30
CA VAL A 150 -0.16 7.93 21.86
C VAL A 150 1.14 8.31 21.14
N GLY A 151 1.75 9.45 21.49
CA GLY A 151 3.06 9.85 20.98
C GLY A 151 4.16 8.81 21.25
N SER A 152 4.23 8.29 22.47
CA SER A 152 5.19 7.23 22.83
C SER A 152 4.94 5.91 22.08
N ILE A 153 3.67 5.54 21.87
CA ILE A 153 3.29 4.37 21.06
C ILE A 153 3.73 4.58 19.61
N LEU A 154 3.49 5.75 19.02
CA LEU A 154 3.93 6.07 17.66
C LEU A 154 5.46 5.99 17.51
N ALA A 155 6.21 6.52 18.48
CA ALA A 155 7.67 6.41 18.48
C ALA A 155 8.14 4.94 18.59
N ALA A 156 7.51 4.15 19.46
CA ALA A 156 7.79 2.72 19.58
C ALA A 156 7.42 1.97 18.30
N LEU A 157 6.32 2.34 17.63
CA LEU A 157 5.90 1.77 16.35
C LEU A 157 6.91 2.06 15.24
N LEU A 158 7.52 3.24 15.19
CA LEU A 158 8.58 3.54 14.22
C LEU A 158 9.82 2.66 14.44
N ALA A 159 10.25 2.49 15.68
CA ALA A 159 11.36 1.60 16.01
C ALA A 159 11.01 0.14 15.65
N ALA A 160 9.80 -0.30 16.01
CA ALA A 160 9.29 -1.62 15.67
C ALA A 160 9.18 -1.82 14.15
N MET A 161 8.81 -0.80 13.38
CA MET A 161 8.72 -0.85 11.92
C MET A 161 10.10 -1.06 11.28
N ASN A 162 11.14 -0.37 11.77
CA ASN A 162 12.50 -0.57 11.26
C ASN A 162 13.01 -1.98 11.55
N THR A 163 12.73 -2.50 12.75
CA THR A 163 13.05 -3.88 13.10
C THR A 163 12.20 -4.87 12.31
N SER A 164 10.93 -4.58 12.06
CA SER A 164 10.02 -5.46 11.32
C SER A 164 10.41 -5.54 9.85
N ILE A 165 10.90 -4.47 9.22
CA ILE A 165 11.44 -4.53 7.85
C ILE A 165 12.59 -5.54 7.78
N ARG A 166 13.51 -5.51 8.75
CA ARG A 166 14.64 -6.46 8.82
C ARG A 166 14.16 -7.89 9.09
N ALA A 167 13.25 -8.06 10.05
CA ALA A 167 12.69 -9.35 10.39
C ALA A 167 11.89 -9.95 9.22
N LEU A 168 11.09 -9.13 8.53
CA LEU A 168 10.32 -9.52 7.36
C LEU A 168 11.24 -9.95 6.22
N ARG A 169 12.37 -9.27 6.01
CA ARG A 169 13.38 -9.72 5.04
C ARG A 169 13.90 -11.13 5.36
N GLU A 170 14.15 -11.43 6.63
CA GLU A 170 14.56 -12.78 7.05
C GLU A 170 13.42 -13.80 6.92
N LEU A 171 12.17 -13.42 7.18
CA LEU A 171 10.99 -14.28 6.98
C LEU A 171 10.72 -14.56 5.50
N MET A 172 11.01 -13.61 4.61
CA MET A 172 10.84 -13.78 3.17
C MET A 172 11.89 -14.69 2.55
N ARG A 173 13.09 -14.82 3.14
CA ARG A 173 14.16 -15.67 2.59
C ARG A 173 13.75 -17.14 2.39
N PRO A 174 13.11 -17.82 3.36
CA PRO A 174 12.58 -19.15 3.15
C PRO A 174 11.50 -19.21 2.06
N VAL A 175 10.63 -18.20 1.97
CA VAL A 175 9.58 -18.14 0.94
C VAL A 175 10.21 -18.05 -0.45
N GLU A 176 11.16 -17.13 -0.64
CA GLU A 176 11.91 -16.94 -1.89
C GLU A 176 12.65 -18.21 -2.34
N LYS A 177 13.11 -19.03 -1.40
CA LYS A 177 13.93 -20.21 -1.69
C LYS A 177 13.14 -21.51 -1.79
N ASN A 178 12.08 -21.65 -0.99
CA ASN A 178 11.47 -22.96 -0.72
C ASN A 178 9.98 -23.03 -1.10
N VAL A 179 9.34 -21.91 -1.42
CA VAL A 179 7.91 -21.88 -1.80
C VAL A 179 7.80 -21.69 -3.30
N GLY A 180 7.18 -22.64 -3.99
CA GLY A 180 6.91 -22.54 -5.42
C GLY A 180 5.89 -21.43 -5.73
N PRO A 181 5.98 -20.77 -6.90
CA PRO A 181 5.05 -19.70 -7.28
C PRO A 181 3.57 -20.12 -7.21
N ASP A 182 3.25 -21.34 -7.65
CA ASP A 182 1.87 -21.85 -7.68
C ASP A 182 1.28 -21.96 -6.27
N LEU A 183 2.04 -22.52 -5.31
CA LEU A 183 1.60 -22.66 -3.93
C LEU A 183 1.41 -21.29 -3.26
N LEU A 184 2.31 -20.33 -3.54
CA LEU A 184 2.18 -18.97 -3.02
C LEU A 184 0.92 -18.28 -3.58
N ALA A 185 0.66 -18.45 -4.87
CA ALA A 185 -0.54 -17.91 -5.52
C ALA A 185 -1.80 -18.53 -4.92
N ASP A 186 -1.88 -19.86 -4.81
CA ASP A 186 -3.03 -20.57 -4.26
C ASP A 186 -3.34 -20.14 -2.82
N LEU A 187 -2.32 -20.06 -1.96
CA LEU A 187 -2.49 -19.60 -0.58
C LEU A 187 -2.97 -18.15 -0.54
N THR A 188 -2.39 -17.26 -1.34
CA THR A 188 -2.73 -15.83 -1.35
C THR A 188 -4.15 -15.62 -1.88
N LEU A 189 -4.53 -16.26 -2.99
CA LEU A 189 -5.87 -16.15 -3.59
C LEU A 189 -6.94 -16.77 -2.68
N SER A 190 -6.62 -17.87 -1.99
CA SER A 190 -7.53 -18.47 -1.00
C SER A 190 -7.84 -17.51 0.16
N LEU A 191 -6.85 -16.72 0.60
CA LEU A 191 -7.07 -15.68 1.62
C LEU A 191 -7.98 -14.58 1.09
N VAL A 192 -7.77 -14.11 -0.16
CA VAL A 192 -8.62 -13.08 -0.77
C VAL A 192 -10.07 -13.56 -0.86
N LYS A 193 -10.30 -14.82 -1.23
CA LYS A 193 -11.64 -15.42 -1.30
C LYS A 193 -12.35 -15.44 0.06
N GLY A 194 -11.61 -15.52 1.16
CA GLY A 194 -12.16 -15.50 2.51
C GLY A 194 -12.55 -14.11 3.02
N VAL A 195 -12.23 -13.03 2.29
CA VAL A 195 -12.49 -11.66 2.75
C VAL A 195 -13.97 -11.30 2.62
N ASN A 196 -14.55 -10.78 3.71
CA ASN A 196 -15.90 -10.21 3.69
C ASN A 196 -15.91 -8.85 2.95
N ALA A 197 -16.48 -8.83 1.75
CA ALA A 197 -16.51 -7.65 0.88
C ALA A 197 -17.19 -6.43 1.52
N LYS A 198 -18.23 -6.63 2.33
CA LYS A 198 -18.94 -5.54 3.01
C LYS A 198 -18.04 -4.86 4.05
N ASN A 199 -17.43 -5.66 4.93
CA ASN A 199 -16.51 -5.13 5.95
C ASN A 199 -15.29 -4.47 5.29
N ALA A 200 -14.81 -5.01 4.16
CA ALA A 200 -13.74 -4.39 3.38
C ALA A 200 -14.15 -3.02 2.80
N GLY A 201 -15.40 -2.89 2.31
CA GLY A 201 -15.96 -1.61 1.85
C GLY A 201 -16.07 -0.57 2.96
N ASP A 202 -16.55 -0.95 4.13
CA ASP A 202 -16.66 -0.06 5.30
C ASP A 202 -15.27 0.41 5.79
N LEU A 203 -14.30 -0.50 5.79
CA LEU A 203 -12.90 -0.16 6.07
C LEU A 203 -12.33 0.78 5.01
N ALA A 204 -12.60 0.54 3.73
CA ALA A 204 -12.13 1.39 2.63
C ALA A 204 -12.66 2.83 2.78
N ASN A 205 -13.93 3.01 3.14
CA ASN A 205 -14.50 4.33 3.42
C ASN A 205 -13.76 5.05 4.56
N SER A 206 -13.47 4.33 5.64
CA SER A 206 -12.70 4.86 6.76
C SER A 206 -11.27 5.24 6.35
N ALA A 207 -10.65 4.42 5.49
CA ALA A 207 -9.32 4.69 4.94
C ALA A 207 -9.31 5.91 4.00
N PHE A 208 -10.34 6.10 3.17
CA PHE A 208 -10.47 7.28 2.31
C PHE A 208 -10.57 8.58 3.13
N GLU A 209 -11.36 8.58 4.21
CA GLU A 209 -11.47 9.74 5.10
C GLU A 209 -10.14 10.00 5.85
N LEU A 210 -9.46 8.94 6.29
CA LEU A 210 -8.14 9.07 6.91
C LEU A 210 -7.11 9.66 5.93
N LEU A 211 -7.07 9.16 4.69
CA LEU A 211 -6.19 9.66 3.63
C LEU A 211 -6.47 11.13 3.34
N ARG A 212 -7.76 11.52 3.23
CA ARG A 212 -8.17 12.91 3.04
C ARG A 212 -7.64 13.81 4.17
N ARG A 213 -7.82 13.41 5.43
CA ARG A 213 -7.31 14.14 6.60
C ARG A 213 -5.79 14.24 6.63
N LEU A 214 -5.10 13.14 6.32
CA LEU A 214 -3.65 13.10 6.24
C LEU A 214 -3.13 14.03 5.15
N HIS A 215 -3.75 14.00 3.97
CA HIS A 215 -3.43 14.90 2.87
C HIS A 215 -3.58 16.37 3.27
N THR A 216 -4.73 16.75 3.85
CA THR A 216 -4.95 18.11 4.34
C THR A 216 -3.93 18.50 5.41
N GLY A 217 -3.65 17.63 6.39
CA GLY A 217 -2.64 17.88 7.41
C GLY A 217 -1.24 18.07 6.84
N SER A 218 -0.85 17.24 5.87
CA SER A 218 0.43 17.35 5.16
C SER A 218 0.59 18.67 4.42
N LEU A 219 -0.50 19.18 3.81
CA LEU A 219 -0.51 20.49 3.17
C LEU A 219 -0.35 21.64 4.18
N LEU A 220 -1.07 21.57 5.31
CA LEU A 220 -1.01 22.60 6.36
C LEU A 220 0.34 22.68 7.06
N LEU A 221 1.02 21.54 7.25
CA LEU A 221 2.34 21.47 7.89
C LEU A 221 3.49 21.76 6.92
N GLY A 222 3.23 21.73 5.61
CA GLY A 222 4.21 21.99 4.57
C GLY A 222 4.77 23.42 4.63
N ARG A 223 6.01 23.60 4.14
CA ARG A 223 6.64 24.92 3.99
C ARG A 223 7.03 25.13 2.54
N SER A 224 7.08 26.40 2.11
CA SER A 224 7.53 26.78 0.76
C SER A 224 6.76 26.12 -0.39
N GLY A 225 5.44 25.95 -0.21
CA GLY A 225 4.55 25.42 -1.26
C GLY A 225 4.68 23.92 -1.54
N ARG A 226 5.37 23.15 -0.69
CA ARG A 226 5.48 21.68 -0.81
C ARG A 226 4.81 20.98 0.37
N PRO A 227 3.98 19.94 0.14
CA PRO A 227 3.41 19.13 1.22
C PRO A 227 4.53 18.44 2.03
N LEU A 228 4.38 18.36 3.36
CA LEU A 228 5.38 17.73 4.22
C LEU A 228 5.63 16.25 3.86
N PHE A 229 4.56 15.55 3.48
CA PHE A 229 4.62 14.16 3.01
C PHE A 229 5.56 14.00 1.80
N GLN A 230 5.56 14.95 0.86
CA GLN A 230 6.44 14.89 -0.32
C GLN A 230 7.92 14.93 0.09
N VAL A 231 8.27 15.78 1.07
CA VAL A 231 9.66 15.95 1.53
C VAL A 231 10.18 14.64 2.10
N TYR A 232 9.47 14.08 3.09
CA TYR A 232 9.89 12.84 3.74
C TYR A 232 9.86 11.64 2.80
N LEU A 233 8.86 11.54 1.94
CA LEU A 233 8.79 10.45 0.97
C LEU A 233 9.96 10.51 -0.03
N THR A 234 10.38 11.71 -0.45
CA THR A 234 11.51 11.85 -1.39
C THR A 234 12.81 11.29 -0.80
N ASP A 235 13.11 11.63 0.46
CA ASP A 235 14.34 11.16 1.12
C ASP A 235 14.32 9.65 1.33
N PHE A 236 13.17 9.11 1.75
CA PHE A 236 12.98 7.68 1.88
C PHE A 236 13.15 6.94 0.54
N LEU A 237 12.51 7.43 -0.53
CA LEU A 237 12.60 6.80 -1.86
C LEU A 237 14.01 6.85 -2.44
N LYS A 238 14.79 7.90 -2.17
CA LYS A 238 16.21 7.96 -2.57
C LYS A 238 17.04 6.87 -1.89
N GLY A 239 16.83 6.67 -0.59
CA GLY A 239 17.50 5.60 0.16
C GLY A 239 17.11 4.21 -0.36
N MET A 240 15.82 3.99 -0.62
CA MET A 240 15.33 2.72 -1.16
C MET A 240 15.83 2.44 -2.58
N ALA A 241 15.82 3.45 -3.47
CA ALA A 241 16.21 3.29 -4.86
C ALA A 241 17.67 2.84 -5.03
N ALA A 242 18.55 3.22 -4.10
CA ALA A 242 19.96 2.81 -4.12
C ALA A 242 20.16 1.30 -3.86
N GLU A 243 19.19 0.63 -3.23
CA GLU A 243 19.28 -0.78 -2.84
C GLU A 243 18.48 -1.72 -3.77
N LEU A 244 17.74 -1.17 -4.74
CA LEU A 244 16.90 -1.97 -5.64
C LEU A 244 17.72 -2.59 -6.78
N ASP A 245 17.55 -3.88 -7.01
CA ASP A 245 18.00 -4.55 -8.22
C ASP A 245 17.11 -4.12 -9.41
N PRO A 246 17.64 -3.42 -10.43
CA PRO A 246 16.86 -2.94 -11.56
C PRO A 246 16.28 -4.06 -12.42
N VAL A 247 16.92 -5.23 -12.49
CA VAL A 247 16.43 -6.37 -13.27
C VAL A 247 15.22 -6.99 -12.58
N LEU A 248 15.31 -7.21 -11.26
CA LEU A 248 14.19 -7.73 -10.49
C LEU A 248 13.02 -6.74 -10.46
N LEU A 249 13.32 -5.44 -10.34
CA LEU A 249 12.31 -4.38 -10.44
C LEU A 249 11.58 -4.41 -11.78
N GLY A 250 12.31 -4.61 -12.89
CA GLY A 250 11.73 -4.74 -14.22
C GLY A 250 10.76 -5.92 -14.32
N LYS A 251 11.18 -7.11 -13.88
CA LYS A 251 10.34 -8.32 -13.87
C LYS A 251 9.09 -8.15 -13.00
N ALA A 252 9.27 -7.61 -11.78
CA ALA A 252 8.17 -7.35 -10.87
C ALA A 252 7.18 -6.34 -11.47
N ARG A 253 7.68 -5.32 -12.18
CA ARG A 253 6.83 -4.33 -12.87
C ARG A 253 6.00 -4.96 -13.99
N THR A 254 6.57 -5.87 -14.79
CA THR A 254 5.83 -6.61 -15.83
C THR A 254 4.74 -7.47 -15.21
N ALA A 255 5.07 -8.29 -14.21
CA ALA A 255 4.08 -9.12 -13.53
C ALA A 255 2.99 -8.29 -12.84
N LEU A 256 3.32 -7.11 -12.28
CA LEU A 256 2.33 -6.18 -11.74
C LEU A 256 1.46 -5.54 -12.82
N ALA A 257 1.97 -5.34 -14.04
CA ALA A 257 1.18 -4.82 -15.15
C ALA A 257 0.15 -5.85 -15.63
N GLU A 258 0.55 -7.10 -15.79
CA GLU A 258 -0.34 -8.22 -16.14
C GLU A 258 -1.42 -8.44 -15.04
N ASN A 259 -1.02 -8.41 -13.77
CA ASN A 259 -2.00 -8.47 -12.67
C ASN A 259 -2.92 -7.25 -12.64
N ARG A 260 -2.42 -6.07 -13.02
CA ARG A 260 -3.23 -4.85 -13.08
C ARG A 260 -4.28 -4.92 -14.19
N GLU A 261 -3.98 -5.57 -15.31
CA GLU A 261 -4.98 -5.89 -16.33
C GLU A 261 -6.11 -6.75 -15.74
N SER A 262 -5.75 -7.85 -15.06
CA SER A 262 -6.74 -8.73 -14.42
C SER A 262 -7.60 -7.99 -13.38
N ILE A 263 -6.99 -7.13 -12.56
CA ILE A 263 -7.71 -6.26 -11.61
C ILE A 263 -8.59 -5.25 -12.37
N GLY A 264 -8.10 -4.69 -13.46
CA GLY A 264 -8.82 -3.74 -14.31
C GLY A 264 -10.10 -4.34 -14.87
N SER A 265 -10.03 -5.56 -15.39
CA SER A 265 -11.20 -6.30 -15.88
C SER A 265 -12.20 -6.59 -14.75
N ALA A 266 -11.74 -7.07 -13.60
CA ALA A 266 -12.61 -7.29 -12.44
C ALA A 266 -13.26 -6.00 -11.92
N LEU A 267 -12.55 -4.86 -11.99
CA LEU A 267 -13.12 -3.55 -11.66
C LEU A 267 -14.13 -3.08 -12.70
N ALA A 268 -13.91 -3.37 -13.99
CA ALA A 268 -14.89 -3.04 -15.03
C ALA A 268 -16.22 -3.77 -14.78
N ASP A 269 -16.17 -5.06 -14.46
CA ASP A 269 -17.35 -5.84 -14.05
C ASP A 269 -18.03 -5.23 -12.81
N ALA A 270 -17.23 -4.80 -11.83
CA ALA A 270 -17.75 -4.15 -10.62
C ALA A 270 -18.40 -2.79 -10.91
N TYR A 271 -17.87 -2.00 -11.85
CA TYR A 271 -18.46 -0.72 -12.28
C TYR A 271 -19.74 -0.91 -13.09
N GLU A 272 -19.81 -1.95 -13.94
CA GLU A 272 -21.05 -2.31 -14.63
C GLU A 272 -22.16 -2.64 -13.63
N ALA A 273 -21.82 -3.39 -12.58
CA ALA A 273 -22.76 -3.70 -11.50
C ALA A 273 -23.08 -2.49 -10.59
N ASN A 274 -22.25 -1.43 -10.59
CA ASN A 274 -22.37 -0.27 -9.70
C ASN A 274 -22.09 1.06 -10.46
N PRO A 275 -23.00 1.51 -11.34
CA PRO A 275 -22.76 2.64 -12.22
C PRO A 275 -22.53 3.96 -11.48
N ASP A 276 -23.13 4.17 -10.30
CA ASP A 276 -22.94 5.37 -9.50
C ASP A 276 -21.48 5.55 -9.06
N LEU A 277 -20.78 4.45 -8.77
CA LEU A 277 -19.35 4.47 -8.43
C LEU A 277 -18.52 4.93 -9.62
N ALA A 278 -18.83 4.43 -10.82
CA ALA A 278 -18.17 4.84 -12.05
C ALA A 278 -18.37 6.33 -12.34
N LEU A 279 -19.61 6.83 -12.19
CA LEU A 279 -19.93 8.25 -12.37
C LEU A 279 -19.21 9.15 -11.35
N ALA A 280 -19.15 8.72 -10.08
CA ALA A 280 -18.41 9.44 -9.05
C ALA A 280 -16.92 9.56 -9.42
N LEU A 281 -16.30 8.49 -9.91
CA LEU A 281 -14.91 8.52 -10.36
C LEU A 281 -14.71 9.45 -11.56
N ILE A 282 -15.57 9.37 -12.57
CA ILE A 282 -15.54 10.25 -13.76
C ILE A 282 -15.63 11.72 -13.35
N SER A 283 -16.49 12.07 -12.39
CA SER A 283 -16.67 13.45 -11.93
C SER A 283 -15.39 14.05 -11.31
N THR A 284 -14.51 13.22 -10.77
CA THR A 284 -13.24 13.65 -10.16
C THR A 284 -12.05 13.57 -11.11
N LEU A 285 -12.23 13.01 -12.30
CA LEU A 285 -11.16 12.67 -13.24
C LEU A 285 -10.34 13.90 -13.62
N GLY A 286 -10.97 15.06 -13.85
CA GLY A 286 -10.25 16.30 -14.19
C GLY A 286 -9.27 16.75 -13.10
N ALA A 287 -9.65 16.66 -11.83
CA ALA A 287 -8.77 17.00 -10.71
C ALA A 287 -7.59 16.01 -10.59
N VAL A 288 -7.86 14.72 -10.78
CA VAL A 288 -6.85 13.66 -10.79
C VAL A 288 -5.89 13.84 -11.96
N MET A 289 -6.39 14.08 -13.17
CA MET A 289 -5.60 14.32 -14.37
C MET A 289 -4.68 15.53 -14.20
N ASN A 290 -5.18 16.64 -13.65
CA ASN A 290 -4.35 17.82 -13.38
C ASN A 290 -3.17 17.53 -12.45
N ALA A 291 -3.40 16.77 -11.37
CA ALA A 291 -2.34 16.33 -10.47
C ALA A 291 -1.36 15.37 -11.18
N SER A 292 -1.89 14.44 -11.98
CA SER A 292 -1.11 13.48 -12.77
C SER A 292 -0.22 14.16 -13.80
N VAL A 293 -0.74 15.13 -14.57
CA VAL A 293 0.02 15.92 -15.56
C VAL A 293 1.18 16.65 -14.89
N LYS A 294 0.96 17.28 -13.73
CA LYS A 294 2.04 17.92 -12.97
C LYS A 294 3.11 16.92 -12.52
N ALA A 295 2.70 15.75 -12.03
CA ALA A 295 3.63 14.70 -11.64
C ALA A 295 4.42 14.14 -12.84
N SER A 296 3.75 13.89 -13.95
CA SER A 296 4.36 13.42 -15.20
C SER A 296 5.32 14.44 -15.78
N SER A 297 4.99 15.73 -15.77
CA SER A 297 5.91 16.80 -16.18
C SER A 297 7.20 16.79 -15.34
N ASN A 298 7.08 16.64 -14.02
CA ASN A 298 8.26 16.56 -13.14
C ASN A 298 9.09 15.30 -13.42
N LYS A 299 8.46 14.17 -13.71
CA LYS A 299 9.16 12.94 -14.11
C LYS A 299 9.88 13.10 -15.44
N LEU A 300 9.21 13.66 -16.45
CA LEU A 300 9.83 13.92 -17.76
C LEU A 300 11.03 14.86 -17.65
N LYS A 301 10.94 15.91 -16.84
CA LYS A 301 12.08 16.78 -16.52
C LYS A 301 13.25 16.02 -15.91
N ALA A 302 12.98 15.06 -15.01
CA ALA A 302 14.01 14.21 -14.43
C ALA A 302 14.62 13.24 -15.46
N LEU A 303 13.80 12.69 -16.36
CA LEU A 303 14.26 11.81 -17.45
C LEU A 303 15.07 12.56 -18.51
N GLY A 304 14.77 13.84 -18.75
CA GLY A 304 15.54 14.69 -19.68
C GLY A 304 16.99 14.91 -19.26
N GLY A 305 17.38 14.53 -18.04
CA GLY A 305 18.77 14.51 -17.57
C GLY A 305 19.52 13.20 -17.85
N ILE A 306 18.87 12.19 -18.43
CA ILE A 306 19.50 10.91 -18.82
C ILE A 306 20.18 11.09 -20.18
N ASP A 307 21.32 10.42 -20.38
CA ASP A 307 22.03 10.46 -21.65
C ASP A 307 21.22 9.79 -22.79
N THR A 308 21.35 10.34 -23.99
CA THR A 308 20.55 9.94 -25.15
C THR A 308 20.79 8.50 -25.60
N ASP A 309 22.01 7.97 -25.42
CA ASP A 309 22.37 6.61 -25.84
C ASP A 309 21.68 5.56 -24.95
N SER A 310 21.72 5.75 -23.63
CA SER A 310 20.99 4.91 -22.68
C SER A 310 19.49 4.94 -22.92
N LEU A 311 18.92 6.13 -23.19
CA LEU A 311 17.50 6.29 -23.48
C LEU A 311 17.11 5.55 -24.76
N SER A 312 17.90 5.68 -25.82
CA SER A 312 17.67 5.00 -27.11
C SER A 312 17.69 3.47 -26.96
N LYS A 313 18.68 2.93 -26.24
CA LYS A 313 18.77 1.49 -25.96
C LYS A 313 17.57 0.97 -25.16
N ALA A 314 17.10 1.74 -24.18
CA ALA A 314 15.92 1.38 -23.39
C ALA A 314 14.63 1.44 -24.24
N ALA A 315 14.47 2.48 -25.05
CA ALA A 315 13.33 2.65 -25.94
C ALA A 315 13.25 1.54 -27.01
N GLY A 316 14.38 1.17 -27.61
CA GLY A 316 14.44 0.09 -28.60
C GLY A 316 14.00 -1.27 -28.05
N ARG A 317 14.27 -1.55 -26.77
CA ARG A 317 13.77 -2.75 -26.09
C ARG A 317 12.28 -2.68 -25.76
N ALA A 318 11.78 -1.50 -25.44
CA ALA A 318 10.36 -1.33 -25.12
C ALA A 318 9.46 -1.43 -26.37
N GLY A 319 9.96 -1.01 -27.54
CA GLY A 319 9.18 -0.98 -28.78
C GLY A 319 8.84 -2.36 -29.36
N THR A 320 9.53 -3.43 -28.96
CA THR A 320 9.30 -4.79 -29.48
C THR A 320 8.13 -5.52 -28.83
N ASP A 321 7.76 -5.11 -27.62
CA ASP A 321 6.83 -5.85 -26.76
C ASP A 321 5.41 -5.24 -26.80
N LEU A 322 5.16 -4.28 -27.69
CA LEU A 322 3.90 -3.55 -27.78
C LEU A 322 2.93 -4.25 -28.72
N ASP A 323 1.79 -4.70 -28.20
CA ASP A 323 0.68 -5.20 -29.01
C ASP A 323 -0.05 -4.05 -29.70
N THR A 324 0.21 -3.87 -31.00
CA THR A 324 -0.40 -2.81 -31.80
C THR A 324 -1.90 -3.00 -32.02
N TYR A 325 -2.43 -4.23 -31.91
CA TYR A 325 -3.85 -4.51 -32.11
C TYR A 325 -4.68 -4.04 -30.92
N GLU A 326 -4.27 -4.36 -29.69
CA GLU A 326 -4.96 -3.91 -28.47
C GLU A 326 -4.95 -2.38 -28.36
N VAL A 327 -3.85 -1.74 -28.78
CA VAL A 327 -3.77 -0.27 -28.85
C VAL A 327 -4.81 0.31 -29.83
N ALA A 328 -5.01 -0.34 -30.98
CA ALA A 328 -6.01 0.08 -31.95
C ALA A 328 -7.45 -0.10 -31.43
N GLU A 329 -7.72 -1.21 -30.73
CA GLU A 329 -9.02 -1.45 -30.09
C GLU A 329 -9.32 -0.41 -29.01
N LEU A 330 -8.36 -0.14 -28.12
CA LEU A 330 -8.48 0.89 -27.11
C LEU A 330 -8.72 2.28 -27.72
N ALA A 331 -8.02 2.61 -28.81
CA ALA A 331 -8.22 3.86 -29.54
C ALA A 331 -9.65 3.97 -30.09
N ASN A 332 -10.16 2.88 -30.70
CA ASN A 332 -11.53 2.84 -31.21
C ASN A 332 -12.57 3.04 -30.11
N GLU A 333 -12.44 2.36 -28.96
CA GLU A 333 -13.37 2.56 -27.84
C GLU A 333 -13.29 3.98 -27.27
N SER A 334 -12.08 4.55 -27.22
CA SER A 334 -11.88 5.94 -26.81
C SER A 334 -12.58 6.92 -27.76
N PHE A 335 -12.47 6.74 -29.07
CA PHE A 335 -13.17 7.58 -30.05
C PHE A 335 -14.68 7.47 -29.95
N ARG A 336 -15.22 6.26 -29.74
CA ARG A 336 -16.66 6.08 -29.50
C ARG A 336 -17.12 6.83 -28.26
N LEU A 337 -16.36 6.79 -27.17
CA LEU A 337 -16.67 7.53 -25.95
C LEU A 337 -16.60 9.04 -26.16
N ILE A 338 -15.56 9.53 -26.84
CA ILE A 338 -15.39 10.95 -27.15
C ILE A 338 -16.54 11.46 -28.02
N ASN A 339 -16.94 10.72 -29.05
CA ASN A 339 -18.06 11.11 -29.92
C ASN A 339 -19.36 11.23 -29.12
N ARG A 340 -19.67 10.25 -28.26
CA ARG A 340 -20.85 10.32 -27.37
C ARG A 340 -20.79 11.53 -26.43
N LEU A 341 -19.61 11.85 -25.90
CA LEU A 341 -19.43 13.00 -25.02
C LEU A 341 -19.57 14.33 -25.79
N HIS A 342 -19.06 14.40 -27.02
CA HIS A 342 -19.19 15.56 -27.90
C HIS A 342 -20.66 15.81 -28.28
N GLU A 343 -21.40 14.77 -28.63
CA GLU A 343 -22.84 14.84 -28.88
C GLU A 343 -23.61 15.38 -27.65
N ALA A 344 -23.20 14.99 -26.44
CA ALA A 344 -23.84 15.43 -25.20
C ALA A 344 -23.39 16.83 -24.74
N SER A 345 -22.17 17.27 -25.06
CA SER A 345 -21.57 18.52 -24.56
C SER A 345 -20.52 19.07 -25.54
N PRO A 346 -20.95 19.71 -26.64
CA PRO A 346 -20.06 20.10 -27.73
C PRO A 346 -19.05 21.20 -27.32
N ASP A 347 -19.44 22.11 -26.42
CA ASP A 347 -18.62 23.27 -26.02
C ASP A 347 -17.39 22.90 -25.16
N LEU A 348 -17.41 21.73 -24.53
CA LEU A 348 -16.37 21.28 -23.60
C LEU A 348 -14.99 21.18 -24.27
N PHE A 349 -14.94 20.63 -25.48
CA PHE A 349 -13.68 20.39 -26.19
C PHE A 349 -13.04 21.68 -26.69
N GLY A 350 -13.85 22.62 -27.19
CA GLY A 350 -13.37 23.88 -27.73
C GLY A 350 -12.72 24.78 -26.66
N ALA A 351 -13.21 24.74 -25.43
CA ALA A 351 -12.63 25.49 -24.31
C ALA A 351 -11.28 24.90 -23.85
N VAL A 352 -11.20 23.57 -23.74
CA VAL A 352 -9.96 22.87 -23.36
C VAL A 352 -8.89 23.03 -24.43
N ALA A 353 -9.24 22.87 -25.71
CA ALA A 353 -8.30 23.00 -26.82
C ALA A 353 -7.66 24.39 -26.88
N ARG A 354 -8.45 25.46 -26.70
CA ARG A 354 -7.94 26.84 -26.64
C ARG A 354 -6.96 27.05 -25.50
N SER A 355 -7.32 26.61 -24.29
CA SER A 355 -6.43 26.73 -23.13
C SER A 355 -5.11 25.98 -23.30
N ILE A 356 -5.11 24.83 -23.97
CA ILE A 356 -3.89 24.08 -24.29
C ILE A 356 -3.08 24.88 -25.31
N ALA A 357 -3.69 25.28 -26.43
CA ALA A 357 -3.00 25.99 -27.52
C ALA A 357 -2.25 27.24 -27.03
N ASP A 358 -2.87 28.02 -26.14
CA ASP A 358 -2.26 29.24 -25.56
C ASP A 358 -1.04 28.95 -24.66
N SER A 359 -0.85 27.70 -24.22
CA SER A 359 0.19 27.29 -23.27
C SER A 359 1.37 26.57 -23.92
N LEU A 360 1.34 26.36 -25.24
CA LEU A 360 2.33 25.56 -25.95
C LEU A 360 3.55 26.38 -26.42
N ASP A 361 4.74 25.78 -26.34
CA ASP A 361 5.95 26.31 -26.99
C ASP A 361 5.94 25.94 -28.48
N THR A 362 5.58 26.91 -29.32
CA THR A 362 5.46 26.71 -30.77
C THR A 362 6.79 26.38 -31.45
N GLY A 363 7.93 26.74 -30.86
CA GLY A 363 9.26 26.47 -31.41
C GLY A 363 9.71 25.02 -31.21
N GLU A 364 9.49 24.45 -30.03
CA GLU A 364 9.72 23.02 -29.77
C GLU A 364 8.75 22.15 -30.56
N ILE A 365 7.48 22.57 -30.64
CA ILE A 365 6.47 21.86 -31.43
C ILE A 365 6.87 21.82 -32.91
N ARG A 366 7.29 22.95 -33.48
CA ARG A 366 7.73 23.00 -34.89
C ARG A 366 8.83 21.98 -35.14
N ARG A 367 9.87 21.97 -34.31
CA ARG A 367 10.99 21.01 -34.43
C ARG A 367 10.55 19.55 -34.33
N ALA A 368 9.61 19.26 -33.43
CA ALA A 368 9.07 17.91 -33.29
C ALA A 368 8.23 17.51 -34.52
N LEU A 369 7.37 18.41 -35.01
CA LEU A 369 6.48 18.14 -36.13
C LEU A 369 7.23 17.94 -37.46
N GLU A 370 8.38 18.60 -37.65
CA GLU A 370 9.20 18.48 -38.87
C GLU A 370 9.60 17.02 -39.19
N TRP A 371 9.81 16.19 -38.16
CA TRP A 371 10.13 14.77 -38.36
C TRP A 371 8.93 13.84 -38.05
N ILE A 372 8.10 14.16 -37.05
CA ILE A 372 6.93 13.33 -36.69
C ILE A 372 5.92 13.28 -37.85
N VAL A 373 5.61 14.43 -38.46
CA VAL A 373 4.52 14.50 -39.44
C VAL A 373 4.81 13.64 -40.67
N PRO A 374 5.99 13.71 -41.32
CA PRO A 374 6.30 12.82 -42.45
C PRO A 374 6.20 11.34 -42.10
N GLU A 375 6.70 10.92 -40.93
CA GLU A 375 6.68 9.52 -40.50
C GLU A 375 5.25 9.04 -40.23
N MET A 376 4.47 9.83 -39.49
CA MET A 376 3.07 9.53 -39.16
C MET A 376 2.17 9.54 -40.40
N LEU A 377 2.38 10.48 -41.34
CA LEU A 377 1.62 10.52 -42.60
C LEU A 377 1.80 9.24 -43.42
N ASN A 378 3.00 8.67 -43.40
CA ASN A 378 3.27 7.41 -44.09
C ASN A 378 2.64 6.22 -43.37
N ALA A 379 2.73 6.16 -42.04
CA ALA A 379 2.18 5.05 -41.25
C ALA A 379 0.64 5.04 -41.19
N PHE A 380 0.01 6.22 -41.07
CA PHE A 380 -1.43 6.37 -40.86
C PHE A 380 -2.20 6.81 -42.10
N ARG A 381 -1.62 6.67 -43.31
CA ARG A 381 -2.24 7.11 -44.57
C ARG A 381 -3.73 6.73 -44.69
N PRO A 382 -4.18 5.49 -44.35
CA PRO A 382 -5.60 5.13 -44.44
C PRO A 382 -6.49 5.96 -43.50
N VAL A 383 -6.06 6.19 -42.26
CA VAL A 383 -6.81 6.98 -41.28
C VAL A 383 -6.84 8.46 -41.67
N ILE A 384 -5.70 8.98 -42.15
CA ILE A 384 -5.59 10.37 -42.60
C ILE A 384 -6.46 10.61 -43.82
N ALA A 385 -6.60 9.65 -44.73
CA ALA A 385 -7.48 9.80 -45.90
C ALA A 385 -8.94 10.06 -45.50
N GLU A 386 -9.43 9.40 -44.46
CA GLU A 386 -10.77 9.62 -43.90
C GLU A 386 -10.89 10.97 -43.18
N ALA A 387 -9.83 11.40 -42.47
CA ALA A 387 -9.80 12.69 -41.81
C ALA A 387 -9.55 13.86 -42.78
N LEU A 388 -9.04 13.59 -43.98
CA LEU A 388 -8.53 14.59 -44.91
C LEU A 388 -9.58 15.65 -45.29
N PRO A 389 -10.85 15.32 -45.58
CA PRO A 389 -11.85 16.33 -45.89
C PRO A 389 -12.05 17.33 -44.73
N ALA A 390 -12.11 16.83 -43.50
CA ALA A 390 -12.25 17.69 -42.31
C ALA A 390 -11.01 18.55 -42.08
N LEU A 391 -9.81 17.97 -42.25
CA LEU A 391 -8.54 18.69 -42.13
C LEU A 391 -8.39 19.78 -43.20
N VAL A 392 -8.72 19.48 -44.45
CA VAL A 392 -8.66 20.44 -45.57
C VAL A 392 -9.65 21.58 -45.35
N ASN A 393 -10.89 21.29 -44.95
CA ASN A 393 -11.87 22.33 -44.63
C ASN A 393 -11.40 23.23 -43.48
N GLY A 394 -10.90 22.63 -42.39
CA GLY A 394 -10.35 23.40 -41.26
C GLY A 394 -9.13 24.25 -41.64
N LEU A 395 -8.24 23.73 -42.50
CA LEU A 395 -7.12 24.50 -43.06
C LEU A 395 -7.62 25.65 -43.94
N CYS A 396 -8.61 25.43 -44.79
CA CYS A 396 -9.22 26.48 -45.60
C CYS A 396 -9.81 27.60 -44.72
N ASP A 397 -10.47 27.25 -43.63
CA ASP A 397 -11.00 28.22 -42.66
C ASP A 397 -9.89 29.01 -41.97
N MET A 398 -8.79 28.35 -41.60
CA MET A 398 -7.61 28.99 -41.00
C MET A 398 -6.84 29.90 -41.96
N ILE A 399 -6.80 29.56 -43.25
CA ILE A 399 -6.03 30.29 -44.28
C ILE A 399 -6.86 31.43 -44.90
N GLY A 400 -8.18 31.35 -44.81
CA GLY A 400 -9.11 32.33 -45.37
C GLY A 400 -8.93 33.76 -44.83
N PRO A 401 -9.61 34.76 -45.42
CA PRO A 401 -9.44 36.18 -45.09
C PRO A 401 -9.70 36.53 -43.61
N ALA A 402 -10.44 35.69 -42.89
CA ALA A 402 -10.76 35.85 -41.47
C ALA A 402 -9.80 35.10 -40.52
N GLY A 403 -8.86 34.31 -41.04
CA GLY A 403 -8.11 33.30 -40.28
C GLY A 403 -6.91 33.81 -39.48
N GLY A 404 -6.35 35.00 -39.77
CA GLY A 404 -5.46 35.74 -38.86
C GLY A 404 -4.11 35.12 -38.40
N TYR A 405 -3.76 33.86 -38.74
CA TYR A 405 -2.56 33.18 -38.20
C TYR A 405 -1.30 33.37 -39.06
N GLU A 406 -0.33 34.17 -38.62
CA GLU A 406 0.99 34.32 -39.28
C GLU A 406 2.04 33.37 -38.67
N SER A 407 2.80 32.66 -39.52
CA SER A 407 3.93 31.82 -39.09
C SER A 407 5.06 31.80 -40.14
N GLU A 408 6.30 31.63 -39.69
CA GLU A 408 7.47 31.46 -40.57
C GLU A 408 7.28 30.21 -41.46
N GLY A 409 7.47 30.37 -42.78
CA GLY A 409 7.29 29.29 -43.76
C GLY A 409 5.85 29.09 -44.25
N ARG A 410 4.86 29.83 -43.71
CA ARG A 410 3.46 29.78 -44.16
C ARG A 410 3.33 30.05 -45.66
N GLU A 411 3.97 31.11 -46.15
CA GLU A 411 3.89 31.50 -47.57
C GLU A 411 4.45 30.42 -48.48
N GLU A 412 5.59 29.82 -48.13
CA GLU A 412 6.20 28.75 -48.91
C GLU A 412 5.32 27.48 -48.91
N ALA A 413 4.73 27.11 -47.77
CA ALA A 413 3.81 25.99 -47.67
C ALA A 413 2.53 26.22 -48.48
N LEU A 414 1.98 27.44 -48.47
CA LEU A 414 0.81 27.81 -49.28
C LEU A 414 1.12 27.80 -50.78
N VAL A 415 2.31 28.25 -51.19
CA VAL A 415 2.76 28.15 -52.58
C VAL A 415 2.84 26.69 -52.99
N ARG A 416 3.46 25.82 -52.18
CA ARG A 416 3.53 24.37 -52.46
C ARG A 416 2.15 23.73 -52.55
N LEU A 417 1.23 24.06 -51.64
CA LEU A 417 -0.15 23.59 -51.66
C LEU A 417 -0.87 24.02 -52.95
N ARG A 418 -0.73 25.30 -53.31
CA ARG A 418 -1.34 25.86 -54.54
C ARG A 418 -0.76 25.20 -55.79
N THR A 419 0.54 24.97 -55.85
CA THR A 419 1.20 24.24 -56.94
C THR A 419 0.69 22.79 -57.03
N ALA A 420 0.55 22.09 -55.91
CA ALA A 420 0.02 20.72 -55.89
C ALA A 420 -1.45 20.65 -56.35
N LEU A 421 -2.28 21.60 -55.93
CA LEU A 421 -3.68 21.71 -56.36
C LEU A 421 -3.81 22.06 -57.85
N HIS A 422 -2.96 22.96 -58.38
CA HIS A 422 -2.94 23.26 -59.81
C HIS A 422 -2.37 22.11 -60.66
N ALA A 423 -1.43 21.32 -60.13
CA ALA A 423 -0.92 20.13 -60.82
C ALA A 423 -1.96 18.99 -60.91
N SER A 424 -2.96 18.97 -60.03
CA SER A 424 -4.05 17.98 -60.01
C SER A 424 -5.38 18.48 -60.61
N GLY A 425 -5.53 19.81 -60.80
CA GLY A 425 -6.69 20.44 -61.44
C GLY A 425 -6.62 20.59 -62.96
N GLY A 426 -5.72 19.86 -63.63
CA GLY A 426 -5.51 19.92 -65.09
C GLY A 426 -6.49 19.09 -65.93
N GLU A 427 -7.25 18.16 -65.34
CA GLU A 427 -8.30 17.42 -66.05
C GLU A 427 -9.50 17.19 -65.12
N ARG A 428 -10.53 18.03 -65.28
CA ARG A 428 -11.94 17.64 -65.31
C ARG A 428 -12.76 18.69 -66.06
#